data_AF-A0A7C3WJD5-F1
#
_entry.id   AF-A0A7C3WJD5-F1
#
_cell.length_a   1.000
_cell.length_b   1.000
_cell.length_c   1.000
_cell.angle_alpha   90.00
_cell.angle_beta   90.00
_cell.angle_gamma   90.00
#
_symmetry.space_group_name_H-M   'P 1'
#
loop_
_entity.id
_entity.type
_entity.pdbx_description
1 polymer ?
#
loop_
_entity_poly.entity_id
_entity_poly.type
_entity_poly.pdbx_seq_one_letter_code
_entity_poly.pdbx_strand_id
1 'polypeptide(L)'
;MLAMKGDKKIRPIPLTAIIFFITGVFWIIASLTSESSIHTIGVGLLTLAAGVLMVKGLSSGYGWSFYTATSLYNLVLFAYMAYASSLLMDVGLVAQALISLVGYTIAAGIYLIIVLKAFYKPTYLTAKSE
;
A
#
# COMPACT_ATOMS: atom_id res chain seq x y z
N MET A 1 27.70 35.14 -15.18
CA MET A 1 27.52 33.77 -14.65
C MET A 1 26.32 33.82 -13.71
N LEU A 2 25.10 33.68 -14.24
CA LEU A 2 23.85 33.74 -13.46
C LEU A 2 23.41 32.31 -13.20
N ALA A 3 23.44 31.91 -11.93
CA ALA A 3 22.92 30.63 -11.47
C ALA A 3 21.42 30.57 -11.78
N MET A 4 21.04 29.72 -12.74
CA MET A 4 19.64 29.38 -12.97
C MET A 4 19.10 28.71 -11.70
N LYS A 5 18.25 29.45 -10.99
CA LYS A 5 17.45 28.99 -9.87
C LYS A 5 16.52 27.91 -10.43
N GLY A 6 16.88 26.65 -10.21
CA GLY A 6 16.06 25.51 -10.61
C GLY A 6 14.71 25.61 -9.91
N ASP A 7 13.68 26.02 -10.65
CA ASP A 7 12.29 25.91 -10.25
C ASP A 7 12.01 24.44 -9.96
N LYS A 8 12.15 24.04 -8.68
CA LYS A 8 11.62 22.79 -8.18
C LYS A 8 10.10 22.92 -8.21
N LYS A 9 9.50 22.69 -9.38
CA LYS A 9 8.07 22.44 -9.50
C LYS A 9 7.73 21.32 -8.54
N ILE A 10 7.04 21.67 -7.46
CA ILE A 10 6.51 20.73 -6.48
C ILE A 10 5.52 19.85 -7.24
N ARG A 11 5.94 18.63 -7.60
CA ARG A 11 5.03 17.65 -8.20
C ARG A 11 4.10 17.16 -7.08
N PRO A 12 2.78 17.17 -7.28
CA PRO A 12 1.85 16.70 -6.27
C PRO A 12 2.13 15.22 -5.99
N ILE A 13 2.16 14.85 -4.70
CA ILE A 13 2.33 13.46 -4.27
C ILE A 13 1.07 12.70 -4.70
N PRO A 14 1.20 11.57 -5.43
CA PRO A 14 0.03 10.79 -5.81
C PRO A 14 -0.63 10.19 -4.56
N LEU A 15 -1.97 10.23 -4.51
CA LEU A 15 -2.75 9.73 -3.36
C LEU A 15 -2.41 8.27 -3.00
N THR A 16 -2.13 7.45 -4.01
CA THR A 16 -1.68 6.06 -3.84
C THR A 16 -0.36 5.94 -3.07
N ALA A 17 0.58 6.88 -3.25
CA ALA A 17 1.81 6.90 -2.47
C ALA A 17 1.54 7.20 -0.99
N ILE A 18 0.60 8.10 -0.70
CA ILE A 18 0.19 8.39 0.69
C ILE A 18 -0.40 7.14 1.34
N ILE A 19 -1.28 6.44 0.63
CA ILE A 19 -1.88 5.17 1.09
C ILE A 19 -0.78 4.14 1.40
N PHE A 20 0.23 4.01 0.53
CA PHE A 20 1.36 3.13 0.79
C PHE A 20 2.19 3.55 1.99
N PHE A 21 2.46 4.84 2.18
CA PHE A 21 3.21 5.29 3.36
C PHE A 21 2.47 4.98 4.65
N ILE A 22 1.17 5.29 4.72
CA ILE A 22 0.34 4.99 5.88
C ILE A 22 0.31 3.49 6.14
N THR A 23 0.10 2.68 5.10
CA THR A 23 0.03 1.22 5.21
C THR A 23 1.37 0.61 5.63
N GLY A 24 2.48 1.14 5.10
CA GLY A 24 3.82 0.68 5.44
C GLY A 24 4.16 0.93 6.90
N VAL A 25 3.85 2.14 7.40
CA VAL A 25 3.99 2.48 8.82
C VAL A 25 3.07 1.61 9.68
N PHE A 26 1.82 1.41 9.27
CA PHE A 26 0.88 0.53 9.96
C PHE A 26 1.45 -0.88 10.16
N TRP A 27 1.98 -1.51 9.11
CA TRP A 27 2.55 -2.86 9.22
C TRP A 27 3.78 -2.93 10.11
N ILE A 28 4.65 -1.90 10.07
CA ILE A 28 5.79 -1.82 10.98
C ILE A 28 5.30 -1.70 12.43
N ILE A 29 4.35 -0.83 12.72
CA ILE A 29 3.82 -0.70 14.08
C ILE A 29 3.14 -1.99 14.53
N ALA A 30 2.30 -2.59 13.67
CA ALA A 30 1.61 -3.84 13.99
C ALA A 30 2.59 -4.99 14.29
N SER A 31 3.73 -5.03 13.61
CA SER A 31 4.81 -6.00 13.88
C SER A 31 5.55 -5.78 15.21
N LEU A 32 5.53 -4.55 15.72
CA LEU A 32 6.17 -4.20 16.99
C LEU A 32 5.23 -4.39 18.18
N THR A 33 3.92 -4.37 17.96
CA THR A 33 2.89 -4.42 19.02
C THR A 33 2.19 -5.77 19.16
N SER A 34 2.35 -6.68 18.21
CA SER A 34 1.78 -8.03 18.25
C SER A 34 2.89 -9.07 18.07
N GLU A 35 2.63 -10.33 18.46
CA GLU A 35 3.46 -11.49 18.10
C GLU A 35 3.48 -11.78 16.58
N SER A 36 3.12 -10.81 15.73
CA SER A 36 3.19 -10.98 14.29
C SER A 36 4.64 -11.01 13.86
N SER A 37 5.02 -12.15 13.30
CA SER A 37 6.38 -12.50 12.89
C SER A 37 7.06 -11.42 12.05
N ILE A 38 8.40 -11.46 12.00
CA ILE A 38 9.29 -10.67 11.11
C ILE A 38 8.74 -10.48 9.68
N HIS A 39 7.90 -11.40 9.19
CA HIS A 39 7.21 -11.28 7.90
C HIS A 39 6.33 -10.03 7.75
N THR A 40 5.73 -9.47 8.81
CA THR A 40 4.92 -8.23 8.73
C THR A 40 5.78 -6.97 8.59
N ILE A 41 7.00 -6.95 9.14
CA ILE A 41 7.99 -5.88 8.89
C ILE A 41 8.35 -5.82 7.40
N GLY A 42 8.59 -6.98 6.78
CA GLY A 42 8.90 -7.07 5.36
C GLY A 42 7.81 -6.46 4.49
N VAL A 43 6.53 -6.72 4.82
CA VAL A 43 5.38 -6.10 4.15
C VAL A 43 5.44 -4.59 4.28
N GLY A 44 5.69 -4.08 5.49
CA GLY A 44 5.81 -2.65 5.75
C GLY A 44 6.88 -1.98 4.90
N LEU A 45 8.08 -2.55 4.86
CA LEU A 45 9.20 -2.03 4.07
C LEU A 45 8.92 -2.05 2.56
N LEU A 46 8.37 -3.13 2.02
CA LEU A 46 7.97 -3.21 0.61
C LEU A 46 6.93 -2.15 0.25
N THR A 47 5.97 -1.94 1.14
CA THR A 47 4.91 -0.94 0.99
C THR A 47 5.48 0.48 0.99
N LEU A 48 6.40 0.80 1.91
CA LEU A 48 7.11 2.08 1.90
C LEU A 48 7.94 2.27 0.62
N ALA A 49 8.63 1.23 0.17
CA ALA A 49 9.40 1.26 -1.07
C ALA A 49 8.50 1.56 -2.29
N ALA A 50 7.31 0.96 -2.36
CA ALA A 50 6.34 1.24 -3.40
C ALA A 50 5.86 2.71 -3.36
N GLY A 51 5.63 3.26 -2.17
CA GLY A 51 5.35 4.68 -1.97
C GLY A 51 6.46 5.60 -2.51
N VAL A 52 7.72 5.30 -2.19
CA VAL A 52 8.89 6.05 -2.68
C VAL A 52 9.01 5.97 -4.21
N LEU A 53 8.83 4.78 -4.79
CA LEU A 53 8.88 4.59 -6.24
C LEU A 53 7.80 5.41 -6.96
N MET A 54 6.59 5.48 -6.39
CA MET A 54 5.51 6.31 -6.91
C MET A 54 5.82 7.81 -6.83
N VAL A 55 6.37 8.30 -5.72
CA VAL A 55 6.77 9.72 -5.58
C VAL A 55 7.86 10.09 -6.58
N LYS A 56 8.83 9.19 -6.81
CA LYS A 56 9.90 9.40 -7.78
C LYS A 56 9.43 9.30 -9.25
N GLY A 57 8.16 8.94 -9.48
CA GLY A 57 7.58 8.85 -10.82
C GLY A 57 8.20 7.74 -11.66
N LEU A 58 8.79 6.71 -11.03
CA LEU A 58 9.35 5.54 -11.70
C LEU A 58 8.18 4.66 -12.20
N SER A 59 7.58 5.12 -13.29
CA SER A 59 6.41 4.52 -13.95
C SER A 59 6.80 3.49 -15.01
N SER A 60 8.08 3.10 -15.05
CA SER A 60 8.59 2.05 -15.93
C SER A 60 7.92 0.71 -15.61
N GLY A 61 8.01 -0.26 -16.53
CA GLY A 61 7.42 -1.60 -16.35
C GLY A 61 7.76 -2.23 -15.00
N TYR A 62 9.02 -2.13 -14.56
CA TYR A 62 9.46 -2.65 -13.25
C TYR A 62 8.81 -1.94 -12.06
N GLY A 63 8.74 -0.60 -12.07
CA GLY A 63 8.10 0.16 -10.99
C GLY A 63 6.60 -0.12 -10.91
N TRP A 64 5.95 -0.29 -12.07
CA TRP A 64 4.54 -0.65 -12.14
C TRP A 64 4.26 -2.09 -11.68
N SER A 65 5.11 -3.05 -12.05
CA SER A 65 5.01 -4.43 -11.57
C SER A 65 5.20 -4.50 -10.06
N PHE A 66 6.20 -3.80 -9.51
CA PHE A 66 6.43 -3.74 -8.06
C PHE A 66 5.26 -3.10 -7.32
N TYR A 67 4.72 -1.99 -7.85
CA TYR A 67 3.50 -1.36 -7.37
C TYR A 67 2.33 -2.35 -7.31
N THR A 68 2.05 -3.01 -8.44
CA THR A 68 0.91 -3.92 -8.57
C THR A 68 1.05 -5.12 -7.64
N ALA A 69 2.24 -5.72 -7.57
CA ALA A 69 2.54 -6.83 -6.67
C ALA A 69 2.37 -6.42 -5.19
N THR A 70 2.88 -5.25 -4.82
CA THR A 70 2.76 -4.72 -3.45
C THR A 70 1.31 -4.44 -3.09
N SER A 71 0.51 -3.90 -4.02
CA SER A 71 -0.92 -3.69 -3.82
C SER A 71 -1.70 -4.99 -3.67
N LEU A 72 -1.43 -5.99 -4.51
CA LEU A 72 -2.03 -7.33 -4.41
C LEU A 72 -1.69 -7.99 -3.07
N TYR A 73 -0.44 -7.88 -2.63
CA TYR A 73 -0.01 -8.47 -1.37
C TYR A 73 -0.72 -7.83 -0.17
N ASN A 74 -0.83 -6.50 -0.15
CA ASN A 74 -1.60 -5.79 0.87
C ASN A 74 -3.10 -6.11 0.82
N LEU A 75 -3.70 -6.25 -0.36
CA LEU A 75 -5.09 -6.67 -0.53
C LEU A 75 -5.33 -8.02 0.17
N VAL A 76 -4.50 -9.02 -0.15
CA VAL A 76 -4.62 -10.37 0.41
C VAL A 76 -4.45 -10.35 1.93
N LEU A 77 -3.46 -9.60 2.44
CA LEU A 77 -3.23 -9.51 3.87
C LEU A 77 -4.37 -8.84 4.62
N PHE A 78 -4.93 -7.74 4.10
CA PHE A 78 -6.07 -7.11 4.74
C PHE A 78 -7.34 -7.97 4.66
N ALA A 79 -7.57 -8.67 3.55
CA ALA A 79 -8.65 -9.64 3.44
C ALA A 79 -8.50 -10.78 4.46
N TYR A 80 -7.26 -11.29 4.63
CA TYR A 80 -6.95 -12.30 5.64
C TYR A 80 -7.17 -11.77 7.06
N MET A 81 -6.72 -10.55 7.38
CA MET A 81 -6.91 -9.96 8.70
C MET A 81 -8.39 -9.68 9.00
N ALA A 82 -9.19 -9.30 8.00
CA ALA A 82 -10.63 -9.19 8.13
C ALA A 82 -11.26 -10.55 8.48
N TYR A 83 -10.89 -11.61 7.76
CA TYR A 83 -11.31 -12.97 8.07
C TYR A 83 -10.89 -13.41 9.49
N ALA A 84 -9.62 -13.24 9.86
CA ALA A 84 -9.12 -13.56 11.19
C ALA A 84 -9.85 -12.78 12.29
N SER A 85 -10.23 -11.52 12.02
CA SER A 85 -11.01 -10.71 12.96
C SER A 85 -12.43 -11.26 13.15
N SER A 86 -13.03 -11.90 12.15
CA SER A 86 -14.33 -12.56 12.33
C SER A 86 -14.26 -13.73 13.32
N LEU A 87 -13.15 -14.47 13.34
CA LEU A 87 -12.94 -15.59 14.29
C LEU A 87 -12.78 -15.11 15.73
N LEU A 88 -12.36 -13.85 15.95
CA LEU A 88 -12.30 -13.26 17.29
C LEU A 88 -13.69 -13.07 17.91
N MET A 89 -14.74 -13.06 17.10
CA MET A 89 -16.13 -13.02 17.59
C MET A 89 -16.52 -14.33 18.28
N ASP A 90 -16.04 -15.46 17.75
CA ASP A 90 -16.34 -16.81 18.28
C ASP A 90 -15.73 -17.04 19.67
N VAL A 91 -14.66 -16.32 20.01
CA VAL A 91 -13.98 -16.37 21.33
C VAL A 91 -14.42 -15.26 22.29
N GLY A 92 -15.49 -14.51 21.95
CA GLY A 92 -16.12 -13.53 22.84
C GLY A 92 -15.51 -12.11 22.81
N LEU A 93 -14.52 -11.84 21.95
CA LEU A 93 -13.90 -10.52 21.81
C LEU A 93 -14.64 -9.62 20.80
N VAL A 94 -15.96 -9.55 20.93
CA VAL A 94 -16.88 -9.00 19.91
C VAL A 94 -16.61 -7.54 19.54
N ALA A 95 -16.37 -6.67 20.53
CA ALA A 95 -16.15 -5.24 20.27
C ALA A 95 -14.84 -4.97 19.51
N GLN A 96 -13.76 -5.64 19.89
CA GLN A 96 -12.47 -5.54 19.21
C GLN A 96 -12.56 -6.16 17.80
N ALA A 97 -13.19 -7.33 17.70
CA ALA A 97 -13.41 -8.04 16.45
C ALA A 97 -14.16 -7.19 15.41
N LEU A 98 -15.23 -6.50 15.81
CA LEU A 98 -16.01 -5.63 14.94
C LEU A 98 -15.18 -4.45 14.41
N ILE A 99 -14.45 -3.76 15.28
CA ILE A 99 -13.63 -2.60 14.89
C ILE A 99 -12.54 -3.05 13.91
N SER A 100 -11.83 -4.13 14.22
CA SER A 100 -10.80 -4.69 13.36
C SER A 100 -11.36 -5.20 12.03
N LEU A 101 -12.49 -5.93 12.03
CA LEU A 101 -13.15 -6.43 10.83
C LEU A 101 -13.51 -5.29 9.88
N VAL A 102 -14.16 -4.24 10.38
CA VAL A 102 -14.56 -3.08 9.57
C VAL A 102 -13.32 -2.37 9.02
N GLY A 103 -12.32 -2.10 9.87
CA GLY A 103 -11.09 -1.43 9.45
C GLY A 103 -10.33 -2.18 8.35
N TYR A 104 -10.14 -3.49 8.53
CA TYR A 104 -9.43 -4.33 7.55
C TYR A 104 -10.24 -4.53 6.27
N THR A 105 -11.58 -4.60 6.35
CA THR A 105 -12.45 -4.67 5.15
C THR A 105 -12.36 -3.39 4.33
N ILE A 106 -12.37 -2.23 4.97
CA ILE A 106 -12.19 -0.94 4.29
C ILE A 106 -10.81 -0.87 3.63
N ALA A 107 -9.75 -1.28 4.34
CA ALA A 107 -8.39 -1.29 3.80
C ALA A 107 -8.28 -2.24 2.58
N ALA A 108 -8.87 -3.44 2.65
CA ALA A 108 -8.94 -4.37 1.53
C ALA A 108 -9.67 -3.74 0.33
N GLY A 109 -10.80 -3.07 0.57
CA GLY A 109 -11.55 -2.36 -0.48
C GLY A 109 -10.72 -1.27 -1.17
N ILE A 110 -9.94 -0.49 -0.42
CA ILE A 110 -9.02 0.50 -0.98
C ILE A 110 -7.99 -0.17 -1.89
N TYR A 111 -7.34 -1.24 -1.42
CA TYR A 111 -6.34 -1.96 -2.21
C TYR A 111 -6.95 -2.66 -3.43
N LEU A 112 -8.19 -3.14 -3.37
CA LEU A 112 -8.91 -3.67 -4.52
C LEU A 112 -9.08 -2.59 -5.59
N ILE A 113 -9.51 -1.38 -5.22
CA ILE A 113 -9.64 -0.25 -6.17
C ILE A 113 -8.28 0.09 -6.79
N ILE A 114 -7.21 0.11 -5.99
CA ILE A 114 -5.83 0.38 -6.45
C ILE A 114 -5.39 -0.67 -7.48
N VAL A 115 -5.62 -1.96 -7.19
CA VAL A 115 -5.29 -3.08 -8.09
C VAL A 115 -6.12 -3.02 -9.36
N LEU A 116 -7.44 -2.83 -9.27
CA LEU A 116 -8.30 -2.70 -10.45
C LEU A 116 -7.83 -1.55 -11.35
N LYS A 117 -7.52 -0.39 -10.78
CA LYS A 117 -6.94 0.74 -11.54
C LYS A 117 -5.61 0.36 -12.20
N ALA A 118 -4.78 -0.42 -11.50
CA ALA A 118 -3.50 -0.88 -12.03
C ALA A 118 -3.64 -1.76 -13.28
N PHE A 119 -4.68 -2.60 -13.32
CA PHE A 119 -4.96 -3.50 -14.44
C PHE A 119 -5.74 -2.84 -15.58
N TYR A 120 -6.71 -1.96 -15.30
CA TYR A 120 -7.54 -1.32 -16.33
C TYR A 120 -6.83 -0.18 -17.08
N LYS A 121 -5.85 0.49 -16.46
CA LYS A 121 -5.02 1.52 -17.09
C LYS A 121 -3.54 1.29 -16.79
N PRO A 122 -2.88 0.32 -17.45
CA PRO A 122 -1.46 0.09 -17.27
C PRO A 122 -0.65 1.29 -17.77
N THR A 123 -0.14 2.09 -16.83
CA THR A 123 0.60 3.34 -17.11
C THR A 123 1.87 3.10 -17.96
N TYR A 124 2.42 1.88 -17.92
CA TYR A 124 3.60 1.49 -18.70
C TYR A 124 3.31 1.29 -20.20
N LEU A 125 2.06 1.01 -20.61
CA LEU A 125 1.69 0.92 -22.03
C LEU A 125 1.50 2.31 -22.67
N THR A 126 1.25 3.33 -21.85
CA THR A 126 1.12 4.73 -22.31
C THR A 126 2.44 5.48 -22.40
N ALA A 127 3.53 4.92 -21.88
CA ALA A 127 4.87 5.48 -22.06
C ALA A 127 5.36 5.12 -23.47
N LYS A 128 5.22 6.07 -24.41
CA LYS A 128 5.90 6.01 -25.72
C LYS A 128 7.38 5.67 -25.47
N SER A 129 7.90 4.68 -26.19
CA SER A 129 9.36 4.51 -26.29
C SER A 129 9.91 5.75 -26.97
N GLU A 130 10.66 6.56 -26.23
CA GLU A 130 11.63 7.50 -26.83
C GLU A 130 12.92 6.76 -27.14
#